data_AF-A0A0G1HZA2-F1
#
_entry.id   AF-A0A0G1HZA2-F1
#
_cell.length_a   1.000
_cell.length_b   1.000
_cell.length_c   1.000
_cell.angle_alpha   90.00
_cell.angle_beta   90.00
_cell.angle_gamma   90.00
#
_symmetry.space_group_name_H-M   'P 1'
#
loop_
_entity.id
_entity.type
_entity.pdbx_description
1 polymer ?
#
loop_
_entity_poly.entity_id
_entity_poly.type
_entity_poly.pdbx_seq_one_letter_code
_entity_poly.pdbx_strand_id
1 'polypeptide(L)'
;MKNNKNTACPPKLRNCWRGFTLAELLIVISIIAILAVLILLTLNPFSYIKKAYDTERKTDIHKIKNALENYFADHDSYPPNLQTILADCDGNSLGPYLEKIPCDPNTKQAYPSYTIPEDSTSPQSYAIYAPTTSTNFPDANIIPQCRDTLISSSPGMKNIDIIKGCGGTPPPCYIYYGCKSGACVIVTMDGDVTCYPSSCDTDCGAGDVPIETFCSSPNAECR
;
A
#
# COMPACT_ATOMS: atom_id res chain seq x y z
N MET A 1 -3.61 -4.72 -104.29
CA MET A 1 -2.44 -4.96 -103.43
C MET A 1 -2.87 -4.79 -101.96
N LYS A 2 -2.53 -5.78 -101.11
CA LYS A 2 -2.11 -5.74 -99.68
C LYS A 2 -2.53 -4.52 -98.83
N ASN A 3 -2.83 -4.57 -97.52
CA ASN A 3 -2.87 -5.58 -96.47
C ASN A 3 -3.40 -4.86 -95.20
N ASN A 4 -4.25 -5.55 -94.44
CA ASN A 4 -4.22 -5.74 -92.98
C ASN A 4 -3.16 -4.95 -92.15
N LYS A 5 -3.59 -4.27 -91.09
CA LYS A 5 -3.12 -4.55 -89.70
C LYS A 5 -3.94 -3.82 -88.63
N ASN A 6 -4.58 -4.66 -87.82
CA ASN A 6 -5.29 -4.40 -86.59
C ASN A 6 -4.45 -3.58 -85.59
N THR A 7 -5.00 -2.50 -85.05
CA THR A 7 -4.50 -1.84 -83.84
C THR A 7 -5.42 -2.19 -82.68
N ALA A 8 -5.10 -3.28 -81.99
CA ALA A 8 -5.74 -3.65 -80.73
C ALA A 8 -5.31 -2.68 -79.61
N CYS A 9 -6.30 -2.23 -78.84
CA CYS A 9 -6.14 -1.46 -77.60
C CYS A 9 -5.60 -2.36 -76.47
N PRO A 10 -4.69 -1.89 -75.59
CA PRO A 10 -4.12 -2.72 -74.54
C PRO A 10 -5.15 -3.13 -73.49
N PRO A 11 -5.05 -4.33 -72.90
CA PRO A 11 -5.96 -4.77 -71.85
C PRO A 11 -5.73 -3.98 -70.55
N LYS A 12 -6.78 -3.32 -70.07
CA LYS A 12 -6.86 -2.76 -68.70
C LYS A 12 -6.80 -3.92 -67.70
N LEU A 13 -5.73 -4.01 -66.91
CA LEU A 13 -5.65 -4.88 -65.74
C LEU A 13 -6.75 -4.45 -64.74
N ARG A 14 -7.87 -5.17 -64.72
CA ARG A 14 -8.91 -5.00 -63.69
C ARG A 14 -8.42 -5.68 -62.42
N ASN A 15 -8.06 -4.89 -61.41
CA ASN A 15 -7.92 -5.40 -60.05
C ASN A 15 -9.31 -5.80 -59.55
N CYS A 16 -9.62 -7.10 -59.62
CA CYS A 16 -10.75 -7.68 -58.90
C CYS A 16 -10.40 -7.71 -57.41
N TRP A 17 -10.86 -6.71 -56.66
CA TRP A 17 -10.97 -6.85 -55.23
C TRP A 17 -12.04 -7.90 -54.95
N ARG A 18 -11.61 -9.10 -54.59
CA ARG A 18 -12.48 -10.15 -54.06
C ARG A 18 -13.00 -9.66 -52.72
N GLY A 19 -14.31 -9.45 -52.62
CA GLY A 19 -14.97 -9.15 -51.36
C GLY A 19 -14.89 -10.36 -50.41
N PHE A 20 -14.81 -10.09 -49.12
CA PHE A 20 -14.85 -11.12 -48.08
C PHE A 20 -16.14 -11.92 -48.12
N THR A 21 -16.06 -13.23 -47.87
CA THR A 21 -17.24 -14.08 -47.74
C THR A 21 -17.87 -13.90 -46.35
N LEU A 22 -19.20 -14.04 -46.25
CA LEU A 22 -19.91 -13.96 -44.97
C LEU A 22 -19.42 -15.04 -43.99
N ALA A 23 -19.07 -16.21 -44.52
CA ALA A 23 -18.50 -17.32 -43.74
C ALA A 23 -17.11 -17.00 -43.17
N GLU A 24 -16.23 -16.31 -43.92
CA GLU A 24 -14.94 -15.87 -43.41
C GLU A 24 -15.09 -14.93 -42.22
N LEU A 25 -15.99 -13.94 -42.33
CA LEU A 25 -16.20 -13.00 -41.25
C LEU A 25 -16.78 -13.70 -40.00
N LEU A 26 -17.66 -14.68 -40.18
CA LEU A 26 -18.27 -15.44 -39.10
C LEU A 26 -17.24 -16.27 -38.31
N ILE A 27 -16.29 -16.90 -39.01
CA ILE A 27 -15.22 -17.67 -38.36
C ILE A 27 -14.28 -16.73 -37.60
N VAL A 28 -14.00 -15.54 -38.12
CA VAL A 28 -13.10 -14.58 -37.45
C VAL A 28 -13.71 -14.08 -36.14
N ILE A 29 -14.98 -13.68 -36.13
CA ILE A 29 -15.62 -13.21 -34.90
C ILE A 29 -15.77 -14.32 -33.86
N SER A 30 -15.96 -15.58 -34.27
CA SER A 30 -16.06 -16.71 -33.35
C SER A 30 -14.72 -17.02 -32.69
N ILE A 31 -13.61 -16.97 -33.44
CA ILE A 31 -12.26 -17.11 -32.89
C ILE A 31 -11.95 -15.96 -31.93
N ILE A 32 -12.27 -14.71 -32.30
CA ILE A 32 -12.06 -13.54 -31.41
C ILE A 32 -12.85 -13.70 -30.11
N ALA A 33 -14.10 -14.16 -30.17
CA ALA A 33 -14.92 -14.36 -28.98
C ALA A 33 -14.31 -15.41 -28.02
N ILE A 34 -13.82 -16.54 -28.55
CA ILE A 34 -13.20 -17.60 -27.74
C ILE A 34 -11.91 -17.09 -27.09
N LEU A 35 -11.05 -16.42 -27.85
CA LEU A 35 -9.81 -15.85 -27.34
C LEU A 35 -10.05 -14.80 -26.26
N ALA A 36 -11.06 -13.94 -26.43
CA ALA A 36 -11.41 -12.92 -25.44
C ALA A 36 -11.80 -13.54 -24.09
N VAL A 37 -12.59 -14.63 -24.10
CA VAL A 37 -12.98 -15.32 -22.86
C VAL A 37 -11.77 -15.95 -22.17
N LEU A 38 -10.87 -16.59 -22.92
CA LEU A 38 -9.66 -17.20 -22.35
C LEU A 38 -8.74 -16.17 -21.68
N ILE A 39 -8.60 -14.99 -22.28
CA ILE A 39 -7.79 -13.89 -21.72
C ILE A 39 -8.35 -13.43 -20.36
N LEU A 40 -9.68 -13.28 -20.25
CA LEU A 40 -10.30 -12.84 -19.00
C LEU A 40 -10.12 -13.87 -17.87
N LEU A 41 -10.22 -15.17 -18.20
CA LEU A 41 -10.04 -16.25 -17.23
C LEU A 41 -8.59 -16.41 -16.78
N THR A 42 -7.63 -16.17 -17.68
CA THR A 42 -6.20 -16.40 -17.39
C THR A 42 -5.53 -15.20 -16.72
N LEU A 43 -5.90 -13.97 -17.08
CA LEU A 43 -5.18 -12.78 -16.65
C LEU A 43 -5.84 -12.00 -15.52
N ASN A 44 -7.10 -12.26 -15.12
CA ASN A 44 -7.75 -11.53 -14.01
C ASN A 44 -7.42 -10.01 -13.99
N PRO A 45 -7.77 -9.25 -15.06
CA PRO A 45 -7.30 -7.87 -15.26
C PRO A 45 -7.57 -6.94 -14.08
N PHE A 46 -8.63 -7.21 -13.32
CA PHE A 46 -8.98 -6.50 -12.09
C PHE A 46 -7.89 -6.57 -11.01
N SER A 47 -7.16 -7.68 -10.90
CA SER A 47 -6.07 -7.82 -9.94
C SER A 47 -4.87 -6.93 -10.29
N TYR A 48 -4.54 -6.83 -11.58
CA TYR A 48 -3.47 -5.95 -12.05
C TYR A 48 -3.79 -4.47 -11.82
N ILE A 49 -5.04 -4.07 -12.05
CA ILE A 49 -5.51 -2.69 -11.79
C ILE A 49 -5.40 -2.36 -10.29
N LYS A 50 -5.84 -3.27 -9.41
CA LYS A 50 -5.71 -3.10 -7.95
C LYS A 50 -4.26 -2.90 -7.52
N LYS A 51 -3.33 -3.71 -8.06
CA LYS A 51 -1.89 -3.57 -7.80
C LYS A 51 -1.33 -2.22 -8.29
N ALA A 52 -1.80 -1.73 -9.44
CA ALA A 52 -1.41 -0.41 -9.93
C ALA A 52 -1.85 0.70 -8.96
N TYR A 53 -3.09 0.65 -8.48
CA TYR A 53 -3.59 1.59 -7.48
C TYR A 53 -2.83 1.52 -6.16
N ASP A 54 -2.51 0.33 -5.67
CA ASP A 54 -1.73 0.18 -4.44
C ASP A 54 -0.29 0.71 -4.59
N THR A 55 0.30 0.58 -5.79
CA THR A 55 1.63 1.17 -6.11
C THR A 55 1.57 2.70 -6.14
N GLU A 56 0.50 3.25 -6.71
CA GLU A 56 0.25 4.69 -6.74
C GLU A 56 0.04 5.25 -5.32
N ARG A 57 -0.78 4.59 -4.48
CA ARG A 57 -0.96 4.94 -3.07
C ARG A 57 0.34 4.96 -2.27
N LYS A 58 1.20 3.97 -2.48
CA LYS A 58 2.54 3.93 -1.86
C LYS A 58 3.34 5.17 -2.25
N THR A 59 3.33 5.51 -3.53
CA THR A 59 4.02 6.69 -4.05
C THR A 59 3.45 7.99 -3.47
N ASP A 60 2.13 8.07 -3.35
CA ASP A 60 1.43 9.26 -2.86
C ASP A 60 1.68 9.51 -1.37
N ILE A 61 1.60 8.48 -0.54
CA ILE A 61 1.98 8.60 0.87
C ILE A 61 3.44 9.01 1.03
N HIS A 62 4.36 8.48 0.21
CA HIS A 62 5.77 8.88 0.25
C HIS A 62 5.97 10.37 -0.10
N LYS A 63 5.22 10.90 -1.07
CA LYS A 63 5.25 12.34 -1.37
C LYS A 63 4.78 13.17 -0.18
N ILE A 64 3.66 12.78 0.45
CA ILE A 64 3.14 13.47 1.63
C ILE A 64 4.14 13.39 2.77
N LYS A 65 4.71 12.21 3.05
CA LYS A 65 5.79 12.05 4.04
C LYS A 65 6.90 13.06 3.83
N ASN A 66 7.49 13.09 2.65
CA ASN A 66 8.61 14.00 2.37
C ASN A 66 8.22 15.48 2.58
N ALA A 67 7.00 15.86 2.20
CA ALA A 67 6.50 17.21 2.45
C ALA A 67 6.33 17.51 3.95
N LEU A 68 5.86 16.54 4.73
CA LEU A 68 5.73 16.68 6.19
C LEU A 68 7.08 16.75 6.90
N GLU A 69 8.07 15.96 6.48
CA GLU A 69 9.42 16.05 7.03
C GLU A 69 10.05 17.42 6.72
N ASN A 70 9.83 17.96 5.51
CA ASN A 70 10.28 19.31 5.17
C ASN A 70 9.55 20.39 6.00
N TYR A 71 8.24 20.25 6.21
CA TYR A 71 7.49 21.16 7.09
C TYR A 71 8.05 21.15 8.51
N PHE A 72 8.33 19.96 9.04
CA PHE A 72 8.89 19.77 10.38
C PHE A 72 10.27 20.44 10.51
N ALA A 73 11.12 20.32 9.48
CA ALA A 73 12.44 20.95 9.48
C ALA A 73 12.38 22.49 9.61
N ASP A 74 11.30 23.12 9.14
CA ASP A 74 11.10 24.57 9.21
C ASP A 74 10.34 25.04 10.47
N HIS A 75 9.48 24.19 11.04
CA HIS A 75 8.53 24.57 12.09
C HIS A 75 8.72 23.83 13.43
N ASP A 76 9.69 22.91 13.53
CA ASP A 76 9.96 22.05 14.70
C ASP A 76 8.73 21.25 15.19
N SER A 77 7.73 21.09 14.31
CA SER A 77 6.48 20.38 14.56
C SER A 77 5.79 20.04 13.24
N TYR A 78 4.93 19.02 13.26
CA TYR A 78 4.08 18.71 12.11
C TYR A 78 2.88 19.66 12.03
N PRO A 79 2.23 19.80 10.87
CA PRO A 79 1.10 20.69 10.72
C PRO A 79 -0.03 20.35 11.69
N PRO A 80 -0.56 21.33 12.45
CA PRO A 80 -1.76 21.12 13.23
C PRO A 80 -2.94 20.85 12.30
N ASN A 81 -3.90 20.03 12.75
CA ASN A 81 -5.06 19.63 11.95
C ASN A 81 -4.67 18.95 10.61
N LEU A 82 -3.60 18.14 10.61
CA LEU A 82 -3.14 17.40 9.43
C LEU A 82 -4.28 16.64 8.73
N GLN A 83 -5.21 16.07 9.51
CA GLN A 83 -6.38 15.38 8.97
C GLN A 83 -7.25 16.27 8.08
N THR A 84 -7.45 17.54 8.46
CA THR A 84 -8.20 18.52 7.67
C THR A 84 -7.43 18.98 6.46
N ILE A 85 -6.11 19.16 6.59
CA ILE A 85 -5.23 19.53 5.46
C ILE A 85 -5.28 18.44 4.40
N LEU A 86 -5.12 17.17 4.78
CA LEU A 86 -5.16 16.05 3.84
C LEU A 86 -6.56 15.77 3.30
N ALA A 87 -7.62 16.16 4.03
CA ALA A 87 -9.00 16.08 3.54
C ALA A 87 -9.25 16.96 2.30
N ASP A 88 -8.50 18.05 2.14
CA ASP A 88 -8.44 18.87 0.92
C ASP A 88 -7.58 18.18 -0.15
N CYS A 89 -7.94 16.94 -0.49
CA CYS A 89 -7.27 16.22 -1.55
C CYS A 89 -7.48 16.95 -2.88
N ASP A 90 -6.49 16.91 -3.76
CA ASP A 90 -6.34 17.76 -4.93
C ASP A 90 -6.11 19.27 -4.68
N GLY A 91 -6.16 19.72 -3.42
CA GLY A 91 -5.82 21.07 -3.00
C GLY A 91 -4.32 21.29 -2.77
N ASN A 92 -3.98 22.51 -2.33
CA ASN A 92 -2.61 22.97 -2.08
C ASN A 92 -2.44 23.49 -0.64
N SER A 93 -3.22 22.94 0.30
CA SER A 93 -3.21 23.39 1.70
C SER A 93 -1.90 23.10 2.45
N LEU A 94 -1.01 22.27 1.88
CA LEU A 94 0.33 21.97 2.41
C LEU A 94 1.45 22.72 1.65
N GLY A 95 1.11 23.66 0.76
CA GLY A 95 2.08 24.52 0.11
C GLY A 95 2.89 25.34 1.12
N PRO A 96 4.20 25.58 0.88
CA PRO A 96 4.97 25.29 -0.33
C PRO A 96 5.57 23.87 -0.39
N TYR A 97 5.35 23.02 0.62
CA TYR A 97 6.02 21.73 0.75
C TYR A 97 5.46 20.65 -0.18
N LEU A 98 4.19 20.80 -0.57
CA LEU A 98 3.52 19.94 -1.54
C LEU A 98 2.54 20.76 -2.37
N GLU A 99 2.77 20.85 -3.68
CA GLU A 99 1.96 21.65 -4.60
C GLU A 99 0.52 21.14 -4.72
N LYS A 100 0.35 19.81 -4.69
CA LYS A 100 -0.96 19.17 -4.80
C LYS A 100 -1.02 17.93 -3.91
N ILE A 101 -2.01 17.91 -3.01
CA ILE A 101 -2.25 16.77 -2.13
C ILE A 101 -2.85 15.63 -2.97
N PRO A 102 -2.23 14.45 -3.05
CA PRO A 102 -2.77 13.35 -3.84
C PRO A 102 -4.02 12.75 -3.20
N CYS A 103 -5.02 12.43 -4.02
CA CYS A 103 -6.20 11.65 -3.63
C CYS A 103 -6.00 10.16 -3.94
N ASP A 104 -6.69 9.28 -3.21
CA ASP A 104 -6.71 7.86 -3.52
C ASP A 104 -7.11 7.60 -4.98
N PRO A 105 -6.33 6.81 -5.75
CA PRO A 105 -6.57 6.67 -7.18
C PRO A 105 -7.86 5.90 -7.52
N ASN A 106 -8.37 5.10 -6.59
CA ASN A 106 -9.60 4.33 -6.77
C ASN A 106 -10.82 5.06 -6.18
N THR A 107 -10.77 5.45 -4.90
CA THR A 107 -11.92 6.05 -4.21
C THR A 107 -12.02 7.56 -4.40
N LYS A 108 -10.94 8.21 -4.86
CA LYS A 108 -10.80 9.67 -4.94
C LYS A 108 -10.99 10.38 -3.59
N GLN A 109 -10.75 9.66 -2.49
CA GLN A 109 -10.82 10.20 -1.14
C GLN A 109 -9.43 10.55 -0.62
N ALA A 110 -9.40 11.40 0.41
CA ALA A 110 -8.19 11.70 1.16
C ALA A 110 -7.65 10.49 1.94
N TYR A 111 -6.36 10.49 2.20
CA TYR A 111 -5.72 9.52 3.08
C TYR A 111 -5.95 9.88 4.56
N PRO A 112 -6.48 8.95 5.38
CA PRO A 112 -6.57 9.16 6.82
C PRO A 112 -5.20 9.40 7.44
N SER A 113 -5.17 10.21 8.49
CA SER A 113 -3.98 10.54 9.26
C SER A 113 -4.27 10.60 10.75
N TYR A 114 -3.24 10.42 11.54
CA TYR A 114 -3.29 10.49 12.99
C TYR A 114 -2.04 11.18 13.51
N THR A 115 -2.20 12.09 14.46
CA THR A 115 -1.10 12.91 14.99
C THR A 115 -1.04 12.83 16.51
N ILE A 116 0.18 12.91 17.06
CA ILE A 116 0.41 12.92 18.51
C ILE A 116 1.28 14.13 18.89
N PRO A 117 0.95 14.85 19.98
CA PRO A 117 -0.25 14.68 20.81
C PRO A 117 -1.53 14.99 20.03
N GLU A 118 -2.62 14.27 20.34
CA GLU A 118 -3.94 14.52 19.74
C GLU A 118 -4.38 15.96 20.03
N ASP A 119 -5.06 16.59 19.06
CA ASP A 119 -5.57 17.97 19.15
C ASP A 119 -4.51 19.03 19.53
N SER A 120 -3.23 18.71 19.35
CA SER A 120 -2.13 19.64 19.60
C SER A 120 -2.00 20.65 18.45
N THR A 121 -1.67 21.89 18.79
CA THR A 121 -1.24 22.90 17.81
C THR A 121 0.18 22.66 17.30
N SER A 122 0.93 21.76 17.95
CA SER A 122 2.32 21.43 17.64
C SER A 122 2.58 19.93 17.77
N PRO A 123 1.94 19.09 16.93
CA PRO A 123 2.14 17.65 16.96
C PRO A 123 3.60 17.29 16.64
N GLN A 124 4.10 16.26 17.33
CA GLN A 124 5.49 15.79 17.25
C GLN A 124 5.63 14.50 16.46
N SER A 125 4.52 13.77 16.25
CA SER A 125 4.49 12.55 15.44
C SER A 125 3.25 12.50 14.57
N TYR A 126 3.35 11.82 13.43
CA TYR A 126 2.22 11.55 12.55
C TYR A 126 2.26 10.13 11.99
N ALA A 127 1.10 9.60 11.62
CA ALA A 127 0.93 8.43 10.76
C ALA A 127 -0.10 8.74 9.67
N ILE A 128 0.15 8.27 8.46
CA ILE A 128 -0.77 8.32 7.32
C ILE A 128 -1.09 6.89 6.92
N TYR A 129 -2.35 6.66 6.57
CA TYR A 129 -2.90 5.34 6.25
C TYR A 129 -3.45 5.35 4.82
N ALA A 130 -3.12 4.34 4.01
CA ALA A 130 -3.81 4.08 2.75
C ALA A 130 -4.37 2.65 2.72
N PRO A 131 -5.70 2.51 2.66
CA PRO A 131 -6.33 1.21 2.50
C PRO A 131 -5.93 0.56 1.17
N THR A 132 -5.32 -0.61 1.24
CA THR A 132 -4.97 -1.43 0.08
C THR A 132 -6.17 -2.24 -0.40
N THR A 133 -6.21 -2.54 -1.69
CA THR A 133 -7.31 -3.33 -2.29
C THR A 133 -6.92 -4.77 -2.58
N SER A 134 -5.64 -5.11 -2.36
CA SER A 134 -5.06 -6.42 -2.56
C SER A 134 -4.83 -7.11 -1.22
N THR A 135 -5.50 -8.24 -1.01
CA THR A 135 -5.17 -9.18 0.06
C THR A 135 -3.77 -9.74 -0.21
N ASN A 136 -2.80 -9.48 0.68
CA ASN A 136 -1.37 -9.83 0.52
C ASN A 136 -0.55 -8.85 -0.34
N PHE A 137 -0.54 -7.57 0.02
CA PHE A 137 0.52 -6.68 -0.43
C PHE A 137 1.81 -7.00 0.33
N PRO A 138 2.92 -7.41 -0.31
CA PRO A 138 4.18 -7.71 0.38
C PRO A 138 4.80 -6.47 1.04
N ASP A 139 4.40 -5.27 0.58
CA ASP A 139 4.83 -3.98 1.11
C ASP A 139 3.80 -3.34 2.07
N ALA A 140 2.62 -3.94 2.27
CA ALA A 140 1.70 -3.45 3.30
C ALA A 140 2.35 -3.69 4.65
N ASN A 141 2.42 -2.64 5.47
CA ASN A 141 3.00 -2.74 6.80
C ASN A 141 2.26 -3.86 7.53
N ILE A 142 2.99 -4.85 8.06
CA ILE A 142 2.47 -6.19 8.32
C ILE A 142 1.38 -6.15 9.43
N ILE A 143 1.03 -4.98 10.04
CA ILE A 143 0.42 -4.82 11.36
C ILE A 143 -0.97 -5.48 11.35
N PRO A 144 -1.19 -6.68 11.93
CA PRO A 144 -2.48 -7.36 11.92
C PRO A 144 -3.62 -6.54 12.49
N GLN A 145 -3.37 -5.59 13.40
CA GLN A 145 -4.41 -4.69 13.89
C GLN A 145 -4.82 -3.64 12.85
N CYS A 146 -3.96 -3.34 11.88
CA CYS A 146 -4.21 -2.45 10.75
C CYS A 146 -4.20 -3.27 9.44
N ARG A 147 -5.15 -4.21 9.30
CA ARG A 147 -5.19 -5.12 8.14
C ARG A 147 -5.27 -4.33 6.83
N ASP A 148 -4.58 -4.83 5.80
CA ASP A 148 -4.66 -4.36 4.42
C ASP A 148 -4.43 -2.84 4.29
N THR A 149 -3.57 -2.26 5.12
CA THR A 149 -3.32 -0.81 5.14
C THR A 149 -1.84 -0.52 4.98
N LEU A 150 -1.49 0.34 4.01
CA LEU A 150 -0.16 0.93 3.91
C LEU A 150 -0.03 2.04 4.94
N ILE A 151 1.08 2.04 5.66
CA ILE A 151 1.31 2.98 6.76
C ILE A 151 2.63 3.68 6.52
N SER A 152 2.61 5.01 6.64
CA SER A 152 3.83 5.81 6.71
C SER A 152 3.75 6.74 7.91
N SER A 153 4.72 6.62 8.80
CA SER A 153 4.81 7.43 10.01
C SER A 153 6.10 8.27 10.05
N SER A 154 6.06 9.28 10.93
CA SER A 154 7.22 10.04 11.34
C SER A 154 8.27 9.14 12.00
N PRO A 155 9.55 9.51 11.94
CA PRO A 155 10.60 8.85 12.73
C PRO A 155 10.23 8.81 14.22
N GLY A 156 10.45 7.66 14.87
CA GLY A 156 10.25 7.49 16.32
C GLY A 156 8.80 7.35 16.78
N MET A 157 7.80 7.33 15.88
CA MET A 157 6.42 7.06 16.29
C MET A 157 6.27 5.62 16.78
N LYS A 158 5.62 5.44 17.93
CA LYS A 158 5.43 4.12 18.55
C LYS A 158 4.36 3.32 17.81
N ASN A 159 4.56 2.00 17.70
CA ASN A 159 3.59 1.09 17.09
C ASN A 159 2.20 1.14 17.77
N ILE A 160 2.13 1.31 19.09
CA ILE A 160 0.86 1.45 19.81
C ILE A 160 0.02 2.62 19.29
N ASP A 161 0.68 3.71 18.95
CA ASP A 161 0.04 4.93 18.48
C ASP A 161 -0.36 4.82 17.01
N ILE A 162 0.46 4.14 16.21
CA ILE A 162 0.10 3.75 14.84
C ILE A 162 -1.15 2.87 14.84
N ILE A 163 -1.24 1.90 15.76
CA ILE A 163 -2.40 1.00 15.89
C ILE A 163 -3.67 1.76 16.26
N LYS A 164 -3.59 2.72 17.21
CA LYS A 164 -4.73 3.57 17.56
C LYS A 164 -5.25 4.34 16.35
N GLY A 165 -4.36 4.93 15.55
CA GLY A 165 -4.77 5.74 14.40
C GLY A 165 -5.44 4.95 13.27
N CYS A 166 -5.19 3.63 13.15
CA CYS A 166 -5.94 2.77 12.23
C CYS A 166 -7.24 2.20 12.83
N GLY A 167 -7.60 2.60 14.05
CA GLY A 167 -8.76 2.06 14.78
C GLY A 167 -8.54 0.67 15.38
N GLY A 168 -7.32 0.16 15.33
CA GLY A 168 -6.96 -1.10 15.97
C GLY A 168 -6.94 -0.94 17.50
N THR A 169 -7.35 -1.98 18.21
CA THR A 169 -7.10 -2.06 19.64
C THR A 169 -5.70 -2.61 19.86
N PRO A 170 -4.79 -1.88 20.53
CA PRO A 170 -3.51 -2.45 20.87
C PRO A 170 -3.75 -3.66 21.79
N PRO A 171 -3.02 -4.77 21.60
CA PRO A 171 -3.09 -5.88 22.55
C PRO A 171 -2.74 -5.37 23.96
N PRO A 172 -3.34 -5.93 25.02
CA PRO A 172 -2.92 -5.60 26.38
C PRO A 172 -1.40 -5.84 26.48
N CYS A 173 -0.63 -4.83 26.89
CA CYS A 173 0.80 -4.99 27.13
C CYS A 173 0.97 -5.97 28.29
N TYR A 174 1.32 -7.22 27.99
CA TYR A 174 1.78 -8.16 29.01
C TYR A 174 3.23 -7.82 29.32
N ILE A 175 3.50 -7.30 30.53
CA ILE A 175 4.85 -7.27 31.08
C ILE A 175 5.19 -8.72 31.41
N TYR A 176 6.18 -9.29 30.74
CA TYR A 176 6.68 -10.60 31.10
C TYR A 176 7.77 -10.44 32.17
N TYR A 177 7.73 -11.30 33.18
CA TYR A 177 8.78 -11.38 34.18
C TYR A 177 9.48 -12.71 34.02
N GLY A 178 10.81 -12.68 34.13
CA GLY A 178 11.62 -13.86 33.99
C GLY A 178 12.88 -13.84 34.82
N CYS A 179 13.50 -15.01 34.90
CA CYS A 179 14.50 -15.31 35.90
C CYS A 179 15.91 -15.12 35.35
N LYS A 180 16.65 -14.14 35.91
CA LYS A 180 18.06 -13.89 35.61
C LYS A 180 18.87 -13.98 36.89
N SER A 181 19.81 -14.93 36.94
CA SER A 181 20.68 -15.14 38.11
C SER A 181 19.93 -15.39 39.42
N GLY A 182 18.77 -16.08 39.37
CA GLY A 182 17.96 -16.44 40.54
C GLY A 182 17.00 -15.34 41.03
N ALA A 183 17.01 -14.16 40.41
CA ALA A 183 16.06 -13.09 40.68
C ALA A 183 15.03 -12.95 39.54
N CYS A 184 13.78 -12.72 39.92
CA CYS A 184 12.72 -12.38 38.99
C CYS A 184 12.91 -10.93 38.52
N VAL A 185 13.21 -10.75 37.24
CA VAL A 185 13.42 -9.45 36.60
C VAL A 185 12.42 -9.28 35.46
N ILE A 186 12.21 -8.06 35.00
CA ILE A 186 11.41 -7.84 33.78
C ILE A 186 12.18 -8.46 32.62
N VAL A 187 11.57 -9.40 31.92
CA VAL A 187 12.11 -10.00 30.69
C VAL A 187 11.17 -9.67 29.54
N THR A 188 11.74 -9.38 28.39
CA THR A 188 11.03 -9.36 27.12
C THR A 188 11.23 -10.74 26.50
N MET A 189 10.18 -11.41 26.00
CA MET A 189 10.29 -12.82 25.55
C MET A 189 11.23 -13.03 24.34
N ASP A 190 12.17 -13.97 24.54
CA ASP A 190 12.58 -15.16 23.74
C ASP A 190 12.82 -15.10 22.22
N GLY A 191 14.05 -15.43 21.81
CA GLY A 191 14.42 -16.68 21.09
C GLY A 191 13.70 -17.32 19.93
N ASP A 192 12.62 -16.76 19.44
CA ASP A 192 12.25 -16.90 18.05
C ASP A 192 11.68 -15.55 17.68
N VAL A 193 12.40 -14.79 16.85
CA VAL A 193 12.09 -13.38 16.57
C VAL A 193 10.69 -13.29 15.95
N THR A 194 9.70 -13.02 16.79
CA THR A 194 8.31 -12.78 16.40
C THR A 194 7.71 -11.67 17.24
N CYS A 195 8.46 -10.58 17.39
CA CYS A 195 7.82 -9.28 17.62
C CYS A 195 7.12 -8.85 16.34
N TYR A 196 5.99 -9.49 16.04
CA TYR A 196 5.11 -9.03 15.00
C TYR A 196 3.64 -9.35 15.25
N PRO A 197 2.84 -8.34 15.66
CA PRO A 197 3.24 -7.09 16.28
C PRO A 197 2.84 -7.09 17.77
N SER A 198 3.84 -6.90 18.62
CA SER A 198 3.65 -6.49 20.00
C SER A 198 3.89 -4.98 20.09
N SER A 199 2.94 -4.25 20.68
CA SER A 199 2.82 -2.79 20.63
C SER A 199 3.59 -2.07 21.73
N CYS A 200 4.65 -2.66 22.29
CA CYS A 200 5.30 -2.12 23.49
C CYS A 200 6.84 -2.16 23.30
N ASP A 201 7.37 -1.11 22.67
CA ASP A 201 8.78 -0.63 22.65
C ASP A 201 9.76 -1.01 21.48
N THR A 202 10.78 -0.15 21.32
CA THR A 202 11.55 0.21 20.10
C THR A 202 12.71 -0.70 19.67
N ASP A 203 13.02 -1.79 20.36
CA ASP A 203 14.15 -2.68 20.02
C ASP A 203 13.77 -4.17 20.11
N CYS A 204 12.78 -4.55 19.32
CA CYS A 204 12.25 -5.91 19.31
C CYS A 204 13.17 -6.86 18.53
N GLY A 205 14.12 -7.50 19.22
CA GLY A 205 15.08 -8.43 18.61
C GLY A 205 16.39 -8.72 19.37
N ALA A 206 16.38 -8.86 20.70
CA ALA A 206 17.50 -9.48 21.42
C ALA A 206 17.17 -10.97 21.67
N GLY A 207 17.65 -11.85 20.79
CA GLY A 207 17.19 -13.25 20.65
C GLY A 207 17.56 -14.29 21.74
N ASP A 208 17.19 -15.53 21.40
CA ASP A 208 17.43 -16.90 21.90
C ASP A 208 17.33 -17.22 23.40
N VAL A 209 16.12 -17.37 23.98
CA VAL A 209 15.94 -17.95 25.35
C VAL A 209 14.69 -18.87 25.45
N PRO A 210 14.73 -20.01 26.20
CA PRO A 210 13.60 -20.93 26.41
C PRO A 210 12.79 -20.75 27.72
N ILE A 211 11.56 -21.28 27.68
CA ILE A 211 10.37 -21.01 28.53
C ILE A 211 10.44 -21.40 30.03
N GLU A 212 11.54 -21.99 30.54
CA GLU A 212 11.68 -22.29 31.98
C GLU A 212 12.14 -21.08 32.82
N THR A 213 12.18 -19.89 32.21
CA THR A 213 12.70 -18.65 32.80
C THR A 213 11.60 -17.67 33.18
N PHE A 214 10.40 -18.09 33.58
CA PHE A 214 9.29 -17.17 33.91
C PHE A 214 8.92 -17.14 35.40
N CYS A 215 8.48 -15.98 35.88
CA CYS A 215 7.97 -15.74 37.23
C CYS A 215 6.67 -14.91 37.19
N SER A 216 5.80 -15.06 38.19
CA SER A 216 4.44 -14.48 38.14
C SER A 216 4.36 -12.99 38.52
N SER A 217 5.39 -12.45 39.19
CA SER A 217 5.44 -11.05 39.65
C SER A 217 6.86 -10.67 40.09
N PRO A 218 7.24 -9.37 40.18
CA PRO A 218 8.60 -8.93 40.49
C PRO A 218 9.18 -9.44 41.82
N ASN A 219 8.29 -9.82 42.75
CA ASN A 219 8.64 -10.30 44.08
C ASN A 219 8.45 -11.83 44.22
N ALA A 220 8.10 -12.53 43.15
CA ALA A 220 7.96 -13.98 43.16
C ALA A 220 9.33 -14.65 43.07
N GLU A 221 9.52 -15.73 43.83
CA GLU A 221 10.70 -16.57 43.71
C GLU A 221 10.71 -17.28 42.34
N CYS A 222 11.88 -17.32 41.71
CA CYS A 222 12.13 -18.10 40.51
C CYS A 222 12.00 -19.59 40.82
N ARG A 223 11.15 -20.30 40.09
CA ARG A 223 10.96 -21.76 40.22
C ARG A 223 11.63 -22.51 39.10
#